data_AF-A0A2E4EH08-F1
#
_entry.id   AF-A0A2E4EH08-F1
#
_cell.length_a   1.000
_cell.length_b   1.000
_cell.length_c   1.000
_cell.angle_alpha   90.00
_cell.angle_beta   90.00
_cell.angle_gamma   90.00
#
_symmetry.space_group_name_H-M   'P 1'
#
loop_
_entity.id
_entity.type
_entity.pdbx_description
1 polymer ?
#
loop_
_entity_poly.entity_id
_entity_poly.type
_entity_poly.pdbx_seq_one_letter_code
_entity_poly.pdbx_strand_id
1 'polypeptide(L)'
;MLEIKLPFRLILCLITIQLGVHSNAFASKDTIYTVNGRIIPCDVVEITSSAVKYLYMNEFDSSIFVLYKRDISYITFKNGKHAFYSLDAAEVSAIKEQQPLAADQDKQVKFKNIIGINLVNLVHGNVNFSLERMTRSGHFSLRIPVKIGFDNENGKEYVASTYSGRKVIWSTELGILIYPKGQKRASYVFGLGYEVGELKFITENLVTTITGNNSLVQSNSRDYTFNSFYIYNGLVLSPVHKIAFSFLGGVGGRRTFELDQEYSAALNLSVSVGYRF
;
A
#
# COMPACT_ATOMS: atom_id res chain seq x y z
N MET A 1 -19.69 -8.37 -39.22
CA MET A 1 -19.11 -7.48 -38.21
C MET A 1 -19.02 -8.30 -36.92
N LEU A 2 -17.83 -8.78 -36.54
CA LEU A 2 -17.64 -9.69 -35.41
C LEU A 2 -17.45 -8.89 -34.13
N GLU A 3 -18.37 -9.00 -33.19
CA GLU A 3 -18.30 -8.34 -31.88
C GLU A 3 -17.47 -9.22 -30.92
N ILE A 4 -16.19 -8.89 -30.75
CA ILE A 4 -15.33 -9.61 -29.81
C ILE A 4 -15.64 -9.12 -28.39
N LYS A 5 -16.52 -9.84 -27.68
CA LYS A 5 -16.77 -9.63 -26.25
C LYS A 5 -15.63 -10.21 -25.43
N LEU A 6 -14.56 -9.42 -25.24
CA LEU A 6 -13.51 -9.80 -24.30
C LEU A 6 -14.09 -9.74 -22.87
N PRO A 7 -14.04 -10.84 -22.09
CA PRO A 7 -14.60 -10.83 -20.75
C PRO A 7 -13.83 -9.85 -19.87
N PHE A 8 -14.55 -8.95 -19.18
CA PHE A 8 -14.00 -7.89 -18.30
C PHE A 8 -12.90 -8.38 -17.34
N ARG A 9 -12.98 -9.64 -16.91
CA ARG A 9 -11.97 -10.31 -16.07
C ARG A 9 -10.58 -10.41 -16.72
N LEU A 10 -10.52 -10.55 -18.05
CA LEU A 10 -9.28 -10.66 -18.83
C LEU A 10 -8.61 -9.29 -18.99
N ILE A 11 -9.42 -8.24 -19.12
CA ILE A 11 -8.96 -6.84 -19.16
C ILE A 11 -8.34 -6.45 -17.80
N LEU A 12 -8.99 -6.79 -16.69
CA LEU A 12 -8.47 -6.49 -15.35
C LEU A 12 -7.13 -7.18 -15.06
N CYS A 13 -6.97 -8.43 -15.53
CA CYS A 13 -5.74 -9.21 -15.37
C CYS A 13 -4.58 -8.66 -16.22
N LEU A 14 -4.88 -8.18 -17.44
CA LEU A 14 -3.88 -7.51 -18.29
C LEU A 14 -3.43 -6.17 -17.69
N ILE A 15 -4.34 -5.42 -17.07
CA ILE A 15 -4.02 -4.15 -16.40
C ILE A 15 -3.14 -4.37 -15.16
N THR A 16 -3.40 -5.39 -14.33
CA THR A 16 -2.55 -5.69 -13.16
C THR A 16 -1.17 -6.21 -13.54
N ILE A 17 -1.05 -6.98 -14.63
CA ILE A 17 0.26 -7.42 -15.15
C ILE A 17 1.05 -6.22 -15.70
N GLN A 18 0.43 -5.29 -16.43
CA GLN A 18 1.12 -4.09 -16.92
C GLN A 18 1.57 -3.16 -15.79
N LEU A 19 0.77 -2.98 -14.74
CA LEU A 19 1.16 -2.19 -13.55
C LEU A 19 2.31 -2.83 -12.76
N GLY A 20 2.41 -4.16 -12.72
CA GLY A 20 3.51 -4.86 -12.06
C GLY A 20 4.86 -4.69 -12.77
N VAL A 21 4.87 -4.67 -14.11
CA VAL A 21 6.10 -4.62 -14.92
C VAL A 21 6.72 -3.21 -14.97
N HIS A 22 5.92 -2.15 -14.78
CA HIS A 22 6.43 -0.76 -14.81
C HIS A 22 7.03 -0.27 -13.48
N SER A 23 7.01 -1.09 -12.42
CA SER A 23 7.53 -0.72 -11.10
C SER A 23 9.06 -0.86 -10.94
N ASN A 24 9.77 -1.36 -11.95
CA ASN A 24 11.24 -1.48 -11.92
C ASN A 24 11.99 -0.27 -12.50
N ALA A 25 11.27 0.77 -12.94
CA ALA A 25 11.87 2.02 -13.42
C ALA A 25 11.96 3.09 -12.32
N PHE A 26 12.10 2.69 -11.05
CA PHE A 26 12.68 3.61 -10.07
C PHE A 26 14.10 3.91 -10.52
N ALA A 27 14.24 5.04 -11.21
CA ALA A 27 15.47 5.56 -11.78
C ALA A 27 16.63 5.37 -10.80
N SER A 28 17.50 4.39 -11.08
CA SER A 28 18.80 4.35 -10.43
C SER A 28 19.50 5.64 -10.81
N LYS A 29 19.79 6.46 -9.81
CA LYS A 29 20.55 7.70 -9.98
C LYS A 29 22.03 7.39 -9.84
N ASP A 30 22.87 8.30 -10.31
CA ASP A 30 24.27 8.23 -9.96
C ASP A 30 24.44 8.52 -8.46
N THR A 31 25.44 7.91 -7.84
CA THR A 31 25.76 8.10 -6.43
C THR A 31 27.25 8.34 -6.27
N ILE A 32 27.62 9.50 -5.74
CA ILE A 32 29.00 9.84 -5.42
C ILE A 32 29.28 9.46 -3.97
N TYR A 33 30.32 8.65 -3.76
CA TYR A 33 30.86 8.30 -2.46
C TYR A 33 32.13 9.09 -2.24
N THR A 34 32.13 9.92 -1.21
CA THR A 34 33.27 10.80 -0.89
C THR A 34 34.25 10.13 0.06
N VAL A 35 35.49 10.62 0.12
CA VAL A 35 36.55 10.09 1.00
C VAL A 35 36.20 10.20 2.48
N ASN A 36 35.35 11.15 2.87
CA ASN A 36 34.87 11.32 4.25
C ASN A 36 33.65 10.44 4.60
N GLY A 37 33.21 9.57 3.69
CA GLY A 37 32.07 8.67 3.89
C GLY A 37 30.69 9.27 3.57
N ARG A 38 30.60 10.54 3.14
CA ARG A 38 29.32 11.13 2.69
C ARG A 38 28.88 10.52 1.36
N ILE A 39 27.60 10.18 1.27
CA ILE A 39 26.92 9.65 0.08
C ILE A 39 26.05 10.75 -0.53
N ILE A 40 26.26 11.05 -1.81
CA ILE A 40 25.57 12.14 -2.52
C ILE A 40 24.80 11.53 -3.70
N PRO A 41 23.46 11.40 -3.63
CA PRO A 41 22.64 11.04 -4.77
C PRO A 41 22.56 12.22 -5.73
N CYS A 42 22.94 12.02 -6.99
CA CYS A 42 23.05 13.08 -7.98
C CYS A 42 22.92 12.56 -9.41
N ASP A 43 22.92 13.48 -10.38
CA ASP A 43 23.16 13.15 -11.79
C ASP A 43 24.52 13.74 -12.19
N VAL A 44 25.45 12.88 -12.66
CA VAL A 44 26.77 13.34 -13.10
C VAL A 44 26.66 13.97 -14.48
N VAL A 45 27.08 15.23 -14.59
CA VAL A 45 27.01 16.03 -15.82
C VAL A 45 28.31 15.90 -16.61
N GLU A 46 29.45 16.06 -15.95
CA GLU A 46 30.75 16.11 -16.60
C GLU A 46 31.85 15.59 -15.66
N ILE A 47 32.78 14.79 -16.20
CA ILE A 47 33.96 14.31 -15.48
C ILE A 47 35.20 14.87 -16.19
N THR A 48 35.88 15.79 -15.51
CA THR A 48 37.14 16.39 -16.01
C THR A 48 38.35 15.64 -15.45
N SER A 49 39.57 16.11 -15.73
CA SER A 49 40.78 15.52 -15.15
C SER A 49 40.84 15.68 -13.63
N SER A 50 40.42 16.81 -13.08
CA SER A 50 40.56 17.17 -11.65
C SER A 50 39.25 17.15 -10.85
N ALA A 51 38.09 17.27 -11.49
CA ALA A 51 36.80 17.43 -10.81
C ALA A 51 35.64 16.75 -11.54
N VAL A 52 34.55 16.54 -10.80
CA VAL A 52 33.26 16.02 -11.28
C VAL A 52 32.20 17.07 -11.05
N LYS A 53 31.46 17.41 -12.11
CA LYS A 53 30.30 18.30 -12.07
C LYS A 53 29.02 17.47 -11.98
N TYR A 54 28.13 17.82 -11.06
CA TYR A 54 26.91 17.07 -10.81
C TYR A 54 25.73 17.98 -10.44
N LEU A 55 24.50 17.50 -10.66
CA LEU A 55 23.27 18.13 -10.21
C LEU A 55 22.82 17.52 -8.88
N TYR A 56 22.65 18.34 -7.84
CA TYR A 56 22.16 17.90 -6.54
C TYR A 56 20.63 17.82 -6.54
N MET A 57 20.08 16.70 -6.07
CA MET A 57 18.66 16.36 -6.29
C MET A 57 17.71 16.78 -5.17
N ASN A 58 18.19 17.47 -4.14
CA ASN A 58 17.39 17.76 -2.94
C ASN A 58 16.77 19.16 -2.92
N GLU A 59 17.01 19.97 -3.95
CA GLU A 59 16.50 21.35 -4.05
C GLU A 59 15.87 21.56 -5.43
N PHE A 60 14.80 22.37 -5.49
CA PHE A 60 14.11 22.76 -6.74
C PHE A 60 15.00 23.55 -7.72
N ASP A 61 16.25 23.78 -7.36
CA ASP A 61 17.22 24.56 -8.09
C ASP A 61 18.19 23.64 -8.84
N SER A 62 18.21 23.74 -10.17
CA SER A 62 19.06 22.93 -11.07
C SER A 62 20.51 23.45 -11.08
N SER A 63 21.06 23.74 -9.91
CA SER A 63 22.41 24.26 -9.76
C SER A 63 23.45 23.15 -9.96
N ILE A 64 24.48 23.45 -10.76
CA ILE A 64 25.60 22.54 -11.03
C ILE A 64 26.65 22.70 -9.93
N PHE A 65 26.89 21.64 -9.18
CA PHE A 65 27.92 21.58 -8.16
C PHE A 65 29.20 20.96 -8.72
N VAL A 66 30.34 21.35 -8.16
CA VAL A 66 31.66 20.84 -8.54
C VAL A 66 32.30 20.18 -7.33
N LEU A 67 32.75 18.94 -7.48
CA LEU A 67 33.49 18.21 -6.45
C LEU A 67 34.81 17.70 -7.02
N TYR A 68 35.92 17.96 -6.32
CA TYR A 68 37.24 17.54 -6.78
C TYR A 68 37.43 16.03 -6.59
N LYS A 69 38.12 15.39 -7.53
CA LYS A 69 38.33 13.93 -7.50
C LYS A 69 39.08 13.45 -6.26
N ARG A 70 39.96 14.28 -5.69
CA ARG A 70 40.65 13.97 -4.42
C ARG A 70 39.68 13.78 -3.24
N ASP A 71 38.48 14.35 -3.34
CA ASP A 71 37.44 14.26 -2.31
C ASP A 71 36.43 13.12 -2.61
N ILE A 72 36.60 12.43 -3.75
CA ILE A 72 35.73 11.36 -4.23
C ILE A 72 36.45 10.02 -4.06
N SER A 73 35.83 9.07 -3.37
CA SER A 73 36.30 7.69 -3.32
C SER A 73 35.92 6.96 -4.61
N TYR A 74 34.63 6.89 -4.92
CA TYR A 74 34.13 6.31 -6.16
C TYR A 74 32.74 6.85 -6.53
N ILE A 75 32.35 6.63 -7.78
CA ILE A 75 31.04 6.96 -8.31
C ILE A 75 30.38 5.68 -8.80
N THR A 76 29.14 5.44 -8.37
CA THR A 76 28.27 4.39 -8.93
C THR A 76 27.29 5.04 -9.89
N PHE A 77 27.40 4.74 -11.18
CA PHE A 77 26.50 5.27 -12.18
C PHE A 77 25.17 4.53 -12.19
N LYS A 78 24.14 5.14 -12.79
CA LYS A 78 22.81 4.57 -13.01
C LYS A 78 22.83 3.19 -13.66
N ASN A 79 23.82 2.91 -14.50
CA ASN A 79 24.00 1.63 -15.18
C ASN A 79 24.75 0.58 -14.35
N GLY A 80 25.08 0.87 -13.09
CA GLY A 80 25.83 -0.01 -12.19
C GLY A 80 27.34 -0.02 -12.43
N LYS A 81 27.88 0.78 -13.37
CA LYS A 81 29.33 0.92 -13.52
C LYS A 81 29.90 1.72 -12.36
N HIS A 82 31.14 1.41 -11.98
CA HIS A 82 31.87 2.12 -10.94
C HIS A 82 33.09 2.84 -11.53
N ALA A 83 33.31 4.09 -11.14
CA ALA A 83 34.54 4.83 -11.40
C ALA A 83 35.24 5.16 -10.08
N PHE A 84 36.44 4.63 -9.88
CA PHE A 84 37.24 4.83 -8.68
C PHE A 84 38.22 5.99 -8.88
N TYR A 85 38.33 6.86 -7.88
CA TYR A 85 39.23 8.01 -7.89
C TYR A 85 40.10 7.97 -6.62
N SER A 86 40.81 6.86 -6.43
CA SER A 86 41.73 6.72 -5.30
C SER A 86 42.90 7.69 -5.45
N LEU A 87 43.20 8.42 -4.37
CA LEU A 87 44.53 9.00 -4.14
C LEU A 87 45.58 7.88 -4.23
N ASP A 88 46.80 8.23 -4.64
CA ASP A 88 47.91 7.32 -4.89
C ASP A 88 47.94 6.13 -3.93
N ALA A 89 48.12 4.92 -4.48
CA ALA A 89 48.06 3.65 -3.76
C ALA A 89 48.99 3.55 -2.52
N ALA A 90 49.90 4.50 -2.35
CA ALA A 90 50.81 4.61 -1.21
C ALA A 90 50.17 5.16 0.08
N GLU A 91 49.13 6.00 0.01
CA GLU A 91 48.49 6.58 1.23
C GLU A 91 47.25 5.80 1.70
N VAL A 92 46.70 4.92 0.86
CA VAL A 92 45.49 4.13 1.17
C VAL A 92 45.75 3.03 2.21
N SER A 93 47.01 2.61 2.38
CA SER A 93 47.38 1.61 3.39
C SER A 93 47.35 2.14 4.84
N ALA A 94 47.27 3.47 5.03
CA ALA A 94 47.24 4.11 6.34
C ALA A 94 45.85 4.61 6.77
N ILE A 95 44.87 4.61 5.86
CA ILE A 95 43.45 4.73 6.23
C ILE A 95 43.02 3.33 6.70
N LYS A 96 43.54 2.96 7.88
CA LYS A 96 42.96 1.95 8.75
C LYS A 96 41.47 2.14 8.71
N GLU A 97 40.77 1.20 8.08
CA GLU A 97 39.60 0.52 8.62
C GLU A 97 38.77 1.44 9.53
N GLN A 98 38.40 2.62 9.01
CA GLN A 98 37.31 3.37 9.57
C GLN A 98 36.13 2.50 9.23
N GLN A 99 35.77 1.64 10.19
CA GLN A 99 34.57 0.82 10.16
C GLN A 99 33.52 1.65 9.45
N PRO A 100 33.04 1.21 8.27
CA PRO A 100 32.13 2.01 7.46
C PRO A 100 31.06 2.50 8.42
N LEU A 101 30.95 3.82 8.62
CA LEU A 101 29.98 4.47 9.50
C LEU A 101 28.69 3.69 9.33
N ALA A 102 28.39 2.82 10.30
CA ALA A 102 27.59 1.62 10.07
C ALA A 102 26.40 2.02 9.23
N ALA A 103 26.46 1.70 7.92
CA ALA A 103 25.65 2.35 6.90
C ALA A 103 24.21 2.05 7.22
N ASP A 104 23.59 2.95 8.00
CA ASP A 104 22.58 2.69 9.03
C ASP A 104 21.93 1.36 8.77
N GLN A 105 22.61 0.27 9.18
CA GLN A 105 22.35 -1.08 8.66
C GLN A 105 20.92 -1.32 9.00
N ASP A 106 20.04 -1.18 8.00
CA ASP A 106 18.61 -0.95 8.09
C ASP A 106 18.10 -1.93 9.13
N LYS A 107 18.13 -1.51 10.40
CA LYS A 107 18.02 -2.43 11.53
C LYS A 107 16.57 -2.76 11.43
N GLN A 108 16.27 -3.89 10.79
CA GLN A 108 14.91 -4.30 10.53
C GLN A 108 14.27 -4.36 11.90
N VAL A 109 13.57 -3.29 12.27
CA VAL A 109 12.93 -3.19 13.56
C VAL A 109 11.78 -4.17 13.43
N LYS A 110 12.01 -5.38 13.95
CA LYS A 110 11.09 -6.50 13.87
C LYS A 110 9.96 -6.26 14.85
N PHE A 111 9.02 -5.40 14.45
CA PHE A 111 7.76 -5.27 15.16
C PHE A 111 6.96 -6.55 15.00
N LYS A 112 6.32 -6.97 16.09
CA LYS A 112 5.51 -8.18 16.09
C LYS A 112 4.05 -7.86 15.89
N ASN A 113 3.59 -6.69 16.31
CA ASN A 113 2.18 -6.35 16.25
C ASN A 113 1.96 -4.98 15.60
N ILE A 114 0.88 -4.86 14.85
CA ILE A 114 0.40 -3.61 14.29
C ILE A 114 -1.08 -3.51 14.65
N ILE A 115 -1.48 -2.42 15.30
CA ILE A 115 -2.89 -2.06 15.46
C ILE A 115 -3.20 -0.92 14.51
N GLY A 116 -4.29 -1.00 13.75
CA GLY A 116 -4.62 0.03 12.78
C GLY A 116 -6.10 0.29 12.63
N ILE A 117 -6.41 1.40 11.96
CA ILE A 117 -7.76 1.82 11.61
C ILE A 117 -7.85 2.00 10.09
N ASN A 118 -8.92 1.50 9.47
CA ASN A 118 -9.20 1.72 8.05
C ASN A 118 -10.04 2.98 7.84
N LEU A 119 -9.45 3.98 7.19
CA LEU A 119 -10.03 5.30 6.99
C LEU A 119 -11.14 5.29 5.92
N VAL A 120 -11.05 4.42 4.90
CA VAL A 120 -12.07 4.32 3.85
C VAL A 120 -13.40 3.86 4.45
N ASN A 121 -13.35 2.90 5.37
CA ASN A 121 -14.55 2.38 6.00
C ASN A 121 -15.29 3.44 6.83
N LEU A 122 -14.58 4.40 7.41
CA LEU A 122 -15.17 5.48 8.19
C LEU A 122 -16.08 6.37 7.32
N VAL A 123 -15.66 6.62 6.08
CA VAL A 123 -16.45 7.37 5.08
C VAL A 123 -17.75 6.64 4.73
N HIS A 124 -17.77 5.31 4.82
CA HIS A 124 -18.95 4.46 4.61
C HIS A 124 -19.76 4.20 5.90
N GLY A 125 -19.51 4.97 6.97
CA GLY A 125 -20.24 4.80 8.23
C GLY A 125 -19.86 3.52 8.99
N ASN A 126 -18.63 3.04 8.85
CA ASN A 126 -18.12 1.89 9.58
C ASN A 126 -16.81 2.21 10.29
N VAL A 127 -16.70 1.87 11.57
CA VAL A 127 -15.41 1.85 12.25
C VAL A 127 -14.77 0.49 12.02
N ASN A 128 -13.52 0.45 11.54
CA ASN A 128 -12.80 -0.80 11.30
C ASN A 128 -11.41 -0.74 11.94
N PHE A 129 -11.22 -1.57 12.96
CA PHE A 129 -9.94 -1.76 13.64
C PHE A 129 -9.31 -3.06 13.16
N SER A 130 -8.00 -3.09 12.97
CA SER A 130 -7.29 -4.32 12.64
C SER A 130 -6.13 -4.57 13.59
N LEU A 131 -6.06 -5.80 14.08
CA LEU A 131 -4.87 -6.32 14.74
C LEU A 131 -4.12 -7.21 13.75
N GLU A 132 -2.86 -6.91 13.54
CA GLU A 132 -1.97 -7.66 12.66
C GLU A 132 -0.79 -8.17 13.47
N ARG A 133 -0.51 -9.48 13.40
CA ARG A 133 0.62 -10.13 14.06
C ARG A 133 1.60 -10.65 13.03
N MET A 134 2.81 -10.10 13.02
CA MET A 134 3.89 -10.43 12.12
C MET A 134 4.73 -11.59 12.65
N THR A 135 5.15 -12.48 11.76
CA THR A 135 6.14 -13.53 12.06
C THR A 135 7.52 -12.93 12.30
N ARG A 136 8.40 -13.65 13.02
CA ARG A 136 9.78 -13.17 13.29
C ARG A 136 10.64 -12.96 12.03
N SER A 137 10.26 -13.59 10.92
CA SER A 137 10.90 -13.42 9.62
C SER A 137 10.39 -12.18 8.88
N GLY A 138 9.25 -11.61 9.27
CA GLY A 138 8.61 -10.49 8.58
C GLY A 138 7.98 -10.87 7.23
N HIS A 139 7.94 -12.16 6.87
CA HIS A 139 7.44 -12.61 5.56
C HIS A 139 5.95 -12.96 5.58
N PHE A 140 5.40 -13.22 6.77
CA PHE A 140 4.00 -13.59 6.94
C PHE A 140 3.39 -12.81 8.09
N SER A 141 2.12 -12.47 7.94
CA SER A 141 1.33 -11.90 9.00
C SER A 141 -0.09 -12.46 9.06
N LEU A 142 -0.60 -12.58 10.28
CA LEU A 142 -1.99 -12.88 10.55
C LEU A 142 -2.72 -11.57 10.89
N ARG A 143 -3.76 -11.23 10.14
CA ARG A 143 -4.54 -10.01 10.30
C ARG A 143 -5.98 -10.34 10.70
N ILE A 144 -6.49 -9.64 11.70
CA ILE A 144 -7.86 -9.76 12.20
C ILE A 144 -8.47 -8.36 12.25
N PRO A 145 -9.13 -7.90 11.17
CA PRO A 145 -9.93 -6.70 11.20
C PRO A 145 -11.33 -7.00 11.77
N VAL A 146 -11.80 -6.09 12.61
CA VAL A 146 -13.16 -6.04 13.17
C VAL A 146 -13.80 -4.76 12.68
N LYS A 147 -14.96 -4.88 12.05
CA LYS A 147 -15.75 -3.80 11.47
C LYS A 147 -17.07 -3.70 12.22
N ILE A 148 -17.46 -2.49 12.59
CA ILE A 148 -18.74 -2.18 13.23
C ILE A 148 -19.36 -1.00 12.47
N GLY A 149 -20.55 -1.19 11.93
CA GLY A 149 -21.32 -0.14 11.28
C GLY A 149 -22.07 0.73 12.28
N PHE A 150 -22.16 2.02 12.01
CA PHE A 150 -22.93 2.98 12.79
C PHE A 150 -23.88 3.77 11.89
N ASP A 151 -24.94 4.33 12.48
CA ASP A 151 -26.02 5.07 11.79
C ASP A 151 -26.80 4.23 10.76
N ASN A 152 -27.19 3.02 11.14
CA ASN A 152 -27.92 2.08 10.27
C ASN A 152 -29.43 2.40 10.17
N GLU A 153 -29.90 3.47 10.81
CA GLU A 153 -31.32 3.73 11.01
C GLU A 153 -31.93 4.60 9.92
N ASN A 154 -31.19 5.59 9.42
CA ASN A 154 -31.73 6.55 8.45
C ASN A 154 -31.59 6.09 6.99
N GLY A 155 -30.90 4.97 6.74
CA GLY A 155 -30.59 4.49 5.38
C GLY A 155 -29.70 5.41 4.54
N LYS A 156 -29.37 6.60 5.05
CA LYS A 156 -28.55 7.61 4.38
C LYS A 156 -27.08 7.30 4.60
N GLU A 157 -26.32 7.26 3.50
CA GLU A 157 -24.87 7.17 3.55
C GLU A 157 -24.25 8.55 3.61
N TYR A 158 -23.09 8.66 4.29
CA TYR A 158 -22.49 9.95 4.64
C TYR A 158 -21.87 10.69 3.45
N VAL A 159 -21.29 10.00 2.46
CA VAL A 159 -20.44 10.65 1.44
C VAL A 159 -20.66 10.13 0.01
N ALA A 160 -21.32 9.00 -0.19
CA ALA A 160 -21.73 8.55 -1.52
C ALA A 160 -22.83 7.52 -1.36
N SER A 161 -23.93 7.66 -2.12
CA SER A 161 -24.93 6.61 -2.23
C SER A 161 -24.31 5.40 -2.97
N THR A 162 -23.73 4.47 -2.25
CA THR A 162 -23.60 3.09 -2.70
C THR A 162 -25.03 2.61 -3.00
N TYR A 163 -25.36 2.60 -4.30
CA TYR A 163 -26.63 2.16 -4.89
C TYR A 163 -27.12 0.76 -4.46
N SER A 164 -26.41 0.09 -3.55
CA SER A 164 -26.64 -1.29 -3.15
C SER A 164 -27.61 -1.45 -1.99
N GLY A 165 -28.00 -0.39 -1.26
CA GLY A 165 -28.92 -0.48 -0.12
C GLY A 165 -28.43 -1.44 0.98
N ARG A 166 -27.12 -1.69 1.05
CA ARG A 166 -26.49 -2.70 1.90
C ARG A 166 -25.53 -2.02 2.86
N LYS A 167 -25.77 -2.15 4.16
CA LYS A 167 -24.89 -1.60 5.20
C LYS A 167 -24.39 -2.70 6.12
N VAL A 168 -23.11 -2.70 6.45
CA VAL A 168 -22.58 -3.70 7.39
C VAL A 168 -23.04 -3.34 8.80
N ILE A 169 -23.53 -4.32 9.56
CA ILE A 169 -23.82 -4.16 11.00
C ILE A 169 -22.53 -4.43 11.76
N TRP A 170 -21.95 -5.60 11.54
CA TRP A 170 -20.63 -5.96 12.02
C TRP A 170 -20.00 -6.99 11.07
N SER A 171 -18.68 -7.05 11.05
CA SER A 171 -17.97 -8.18 10.45
C SER A 171 -16.60 -8.37 11.07
N THR A 172 -16.08 -9.58 10.95
CA THR A 172 -14.70 -9.91 11.28
C THR A 172 -14.09 -10.73 10.17
N GLU A 173 -12.79 -10.58 9.96
CA GLU A 173 -12.06 -11.33 8.94
C GLU A 173 -10.86 -12.03 9.55
N LEU A 174 -10.52 -13.19 9.01
CA LEU A 174 -9.24 -13.84 9.24
C LEU A 174 -8.41 -13.74 7.96
N GLY A 175 -7.35 -12.94 8.02
CA GLY A 175 -6.46 -12.66 6.89
C GLY A 175 -5.06 -13.21 7.08
N ILE A 176 -4.48 -13.78 6.02
CA ILE A 176 -3.05 -14.12 5.95
C ILE A 176 -2.42 -13.20 4.91
N LEU A 177 -1.43 -12.42 5.32
CA LEU A 177 -0.65 -11.52 4.48
C LEU A 177 0.76 -12.06 4.27
N ILE A 178 1.26 -11.96 3.05
CA ILE A 178 2.55 -12.46 2.58
C ILE A 178 3.35 -11.27 2.05
N TYR A 179 4.57 -11.12 2.58
CA TYR A 179 5.55 -10.09 2.23
C TYR A 179 6.75 -10.79 1.58
N PRO A 180 6.81 -10.91 0.25
CA PRO A 180 7.80 -11.76 -0.42
C PRO A 180 9.25 -11.40 -0.12
N LYS A 181 9.53 -10.12 0.17
CA LYS A 181 10.88 -9.61 0.51
C LYS A 181 11.02 -9.28 2.01
N GLY A 182 10.09 -9.77 2.84
CA GLY A 182 9.91 -9.36 4.22
C GLY A 182 9.36 -7.94 4.35
N GLN A 183 8.90 -7.59 5.54
CA GLN A 183 8.47 -6.23 5.86
C GLN A 183 9.68 -5.27 5.91
N LYS A 184 9.59 -4.20 5.12
CA LYS A 184 10.54 -3.10 5.01
C LYS A 184 9.80 -1.76 5.12
N ARG A 185 10.50 -0.63 4.93
CA ARG A 185 9.86 0.69 4.88
C ARG A 185 8.80 0.80 3.79
N ALA A 186 9.05 0.22 2.62
CA ALA A 186 8.05 0.02 1.58
C ALA A 186 7.98 -1.46 1.25
N SER A 187 6.78 -2.05 1.26
CA SER A 187 6.61 -3.49 1.05
C SER A 187 5.41 -3.77 0.20
N TYR A 188 5.61 -4.62 -0.81
CA TYR A 188 4.52 -5.30 -1.48
C TYR A 188 3.92 -6.36 -0.57
N VAL A 189 2.60 -6.48 -0.60
CA VAL A 189 1.85 -7.47 0.16
C VAL A 189 0.80 -8.14 -0.73
N PHE A 190 0.75 -9.46 -0.62
CA PHE A 190 -0.31 -10.30 -1.17
C PHE A 190 -1.01 -10.99 -0.01
N GLY A 191 -2.31 -11.29 -0.10
CA GLY A 191 -2.97 -11.99 1.00
C GLY A 191 -4.25 -12.70 0.62
N LEU A 192 -4.71 -13.53 1.54
CA LEU A 192 -6.01 -14.19 1.48
C LEU A 192 -6.79 -13.79 2.72
N GLY A 193 -8.09 -13.56 2.59
CA GLY A 193 -8.96 -13.24 3.72
C GLY A 193 -10.29 -13.96 3.66
N TYR A 194 -10.81 -14.35 4.81
CA TYR A 194 -12.15 -14.90 4.96
C TYR A 194 -12.92 -14.05 5.97
N GLU A 195 -13.94 -13.34 5.50
CA GLU A 195 -14.79 -12.44 6.28
C GLU A 195 -16.13 -13.11 6.58
N VAL A 196 -16.63 -12.94 7.80
CA VAL A 196 -17.99 -13.29 8.20
C VAL A 196 -18.61 -12.10 8.92
N GLY A 197 -19.92 -11.93 8.78
CA GLY A 197 -20.61 -10.85 9.47
C GLY A 197 -22.08 -10.74 9.09
N GLU A 198 -22.66 -9.62 9.46
CA GLU A 198 -24.05 -9.30 9.20
C GLU A 198 -24.16 -7.98 8.43
N LEU A 199 -25.10 -7.95 7.49
CA LEU A 199 -25.45 -6.76 6.72
C LEU A 199 -26.94 -6.49 6.86
N LYS A 200 -27.30 -5.21 6.93
CA LYS A 200 -28.67 -4.73 6.82
C LYS A 200 -28.94 -4.36 5.37
N PHE A 201 -29.97 -4.97 4.79
CA PHE A 201 -30.52 -4.59 3.50
C PHE A 201 -31.70 -3.66 3.73
N ILE A 202 -31.71 -2.51 3.08
CA ILE A 202 -32.77 -1.51 3.17
C ILE A 202 -33.43 -1.40 1.80
N THR A 203 -34.71 -1.76 1.74
CA THR A 203 -35.55 -1.61 0.54
C THR A 203 -36.49 -0.44 0.76
N GLU A 204 -36.33 0.62 -0.03
CA GLU A 204 -37.27 1.73 -0.07
C GLU A 204 -38.36 1.41 -1.10
N ASN A 205 -39.60 1.23 -0.63
CA ASN A 205 -40.76 1.11 -1.48
C ASN A 205 -41.48 2.47 -1.52
N LEU A 206 -41.60 3.05 -2.71
CA LEU A 206 -42.46 4.21 -2.96
C LEU A 206 -43.92 3.76 -2.87
N VAL A 207 -44.61 4.18 -1.81
CA VAL A 207 -46.05 3.97 -1.66
C VAL A 207 -46.74 5.26 -2.08
N THR A 208 -47.21 5.30 -3.32
CA THR A 208 -48.02 6.42 -3.82
C THR A 208 -49.44 6.25 -3.30
N THR A 209 -49.86 7.10 -2.36
CA THR A 209 -51.24 7.10 -1.90
C THR A 209 -52.11 7.82 -2.93
N ILE A 210 -53.22 7.21 -3.35
CA ILE A 210 -54.11 7.77 -4.40
C ILE A 210 -54.83 9.06 -3.92
N THR A 211 -54.81 9.32 -2.61
CA THR A 211 -55.55 10.42 -1.96
C THR A 211 -54.61 11.57 -1.57
N GLY A 212 -54.15 12.33 -2.57
CA GLY A 212 -53.35 13.54 -2.40
C GLY A 212 -51.88 13.36 -2.79
N ASN A 213 -51.24 14.42 -3.28
CA ASN A 213 -49.89 14.45 -3.87
C ASN A 213 -48.72 14.10 -2.90
N ASN A 214 -48.99 13.41 -1.79
CA ASN A 214 -47.98 13.00 -0.83
C ASN A 214 -47.59 11.52 -1.07
N SER A 215 -46.39 11.31 -1.59
CA SER A 215 -45.76 9.99 -1.63
C SER A 215 -45.22 9.64 -0.23
N LEU A 216 -45.65 8.52 0.33
CA LEU A 216 -45.05 7.97 1.55
C LEU A 216 -43.93 7.00 1.14
N VAL A 217 -42.74 7.17 1.71
CA VAL A 217 -41.64 6.23 1.52
C VAL A 217 -41.70 5.24 2.67
N GLN A 218 -42.08 3.98 2.39
CA GLN A 218 -41.99 2.91 3.37
C GLN A 218 -40.63 2.23 3.22
N SER A 219 -39.80 2.35 4.25
CA SER A 219 -38.51 1.67 4.30
C SER A 219 -38.67 0.35 5.05
N ASN A 220 -38.37 -0.77 4.38
CA ASN A 220 -38.30 -2.09 5.00
C ASN A 220 -36.83 -2.48 5.13
N SER A 221 -36.38 -2.80 6.34
CA SER A 221 -35.03 -3.31 6.58
C SER A 221 -35.06 -4.78 6.97
N ARG A 222 -34.13 -5.57 6.45
CA ARG A 222 -33.88 -6.95 6.90
C ARG A 222 -32.39 -7.17 7.08
N ASP A 223 -32.02 -7.87 8.15
CA ASP A 223 -30.65 -8.22 8.47
C ASP A 223 -30.33 -9.58 7.83
N TYR A 224 -29.10 -9.75 7.37
CA TYR A 224 -28.62 -10.93 6.64
C TYR A 224 -27.23 -11.32 7.11
N THR A 225 -27.00 -12.60 7.30
CA THR A 225 -25.64 -13.12 7.53
C THR A 225 -24.92 -13.30 6.20
N PHE A 226 -23.62 -12.98 6.15
CA PHE A 226 -22.79 -13.23 4.97
C PHE A 226 -21.44 -13.83 5.34
N ASN A 227 -20.84 -14.51 4.36
CA ASN A 227 -19.41 -14.77 4.34
C ASN A 227 -18.79 -14.27 3.03
N SER A 228 -17.50 -13.96 3.05
CA SER A 228 -16.76 -13.52 1.88
C SER A 228 -15.35 -14.05 1.90
N PHE A 229 -14.84 -14.41 0.73
CA PHE A 229 -13.45 -14.77 0.53
C PHE A 229 -12.80 -13.71 -0.36
N TYR A 230 -11.61 -13.25 0.01
CA TYR A 230 -10.87 -12.21 -0.72
C TYR A 230 -9.45 -12.65 -1.03
N ILE A 231 -8.97 -12.22 -2.19
CA ILE A 231 -7.56 -12.23 -2.57
C ILE A 231 -7.10 -10.77 -2.59
N TYR A 232 -6.15 -10.45 -1.73
CA TYR A 232 -5.60 -9.11 -1.55
C TYR A 232 -4.30 -8.91 -2.33
N ASN A 233 -4.16 -7.72 -2.89
CA ASN A 233 -2.90 -7.18 -3.39
C ASN A 233 -2.76 -5.75 -2.87
N GLY A 234 -1.55 -5.34 -2.49
CA GLY A 234 -1.37 -4.03 -1.92
C GLY A 234 0.06 -3.64 -1.59
N LEU A 235 0.16 -2.50 -0.93
CA LEU A 235 1.41 -1.88 -0.51
C LEU A 235 1.32 -1.45 0.95
N VAL A 236 2.41 -1.62 1.69
CA VAL A 236 2.59 -1.09 3.05
C VAL A 236 3.78 -0.14 3.06
N LEU A 237 3.55 1.10 3.51
CA LEU A 237 4.55 2.15 3.64
C LEU A 237 4.75 2.49 5.11
N SER A 238 6.00 2.73 5.50
CA SER A 238 6.40 2.96 6.89
C SER A 238 7.42 4.10 6.93
N PRO A 239 6.95 5.35 6.83
CA PRO A 239 7.85 6.50 6.82
C PRO A 239 8.64 6.59 8.13
N VAL A 240 8.05 6.15 9.24
CA VAL A 240 8.72 6.04 10.55
C VAL A 240 8.53 4.64 11.12
N HIS A 241 9.43 4.23 12.02
CA HIS A 241 9.46 2.88 12.58
C HIS A 241 8.11 2.44 13.18
N LYS A 242 7.43 3.34 13.90
CA LYS A 242 6.20 3.03 14.63
C LYS A 242 4.91 3.22 13.84
N ILE A 243 4.94 3.80 12.64
CA ILE A 243 3.73 4.10 11.86
C ILE A 243 3.79 3.35 10.54
N ALA A 244 2.71 2.67 10.21
CA ALA A 244 2.50 1.99 8.95
C ALA A 244 1.25 2.53 8.26
N PHE A 245 1.33 2.75 6.96
CA PHE A 245 0.21 3.01 6.07
C PHE A 245 0.05 1.79 5.19
N SER A 246 -1.15 1.22 5.09
CA SER A 246 -1.42 0.10 4.19
C SER A 246 -2.51 0.45 3.20
N PHE A 247 -2.31 0.04 1.96
CA PHE A 247 -3.21 0.20 0.83
C PHE A 247 -3.47 -1.21 0.29
N LEU A 248 -4.61 -1.80 0.62
CA LEU A 248 -4.97 -3.15 0.20
C LEU A 248 -6.23 -3.09 -0.68
N GLY A 249 -6.14 -3.69 -1.86
CA GLY A 249 -7.27 -3.98 -2.72
C GLY A 249 -7.54 -5.48 -2.74
N GLY A 250 -8.75 -5.88 -2.35
CA GLY A 250 -9.22 -7.25 -2.31
C GLY A 250 -10.35 -7.47 -3.30
N VAL A 251 -10.29 -8.57 -4.05
CA VAL A 251 -11.39 -9.05 -4.89
C VAL A 251 -11.74 -10.48 -4.50
N GLY A 252 -13.02 -10.83 -4.62
CA GLY A 252 -13.43 -12.21 -4.41
C GLY A 252 -14.94 -12.42 -4.46
N GLY A 253 -15.43 -13.38 -3.69
CA GLY A 253 -16.83 -13.79 -3.71
C GLY A 253 -17.48 -13.63 -2.35
N ARG A 254 -18.75 -13.23 -2.34
CA ARG A 254 -19.61 -13.15 -1.16
C ARG A 254 -20.83 -14.04 -1.33
N ARG A 255 -21.19 -14.76 -0.28
CA ARG A 255 -22.46 -15.48 -0.16
C ARG A 255 -23.26 -14.88 0.99
N THR A 256 -24.52 -14.58 0.72
CA THR A 256 -25.48 -14.11 1.72
C THR A 256 -26.44 -15.26 2.03
N PHE A 257 -26.56 -15.61 3.30
CA PHE A 257 -27.52 -16.60 3.78
C PHE A 257 -28.85 -15.85 3.99
N GLU A 258 -29.99 -16.36 3.49
CA GLU A 258 -31.36 -15.78 3.56
C GLU A 258 -31.87 -14.99 2.33
N LEU A 259 -31.01 -14.44 1.47
CA LEU A 259 -31.40 -14.12 0.08
C LEU A 259 -31.15 -15.38 -0.73
N ASP A 260 -32.14 -15.88 -1.49
CA ASP A 260 -32.06 -17.08 -2.32
C ASP A 260 -30.66 -17.27 -2.94
N GLN A 261 -29.83 -18.04 -2.22
CA GLN A 261 -28.37 -18.15 -2.28
C GLN A 261 -27.65 -17.30 -3.34
N GLU A 262 -27.62 -15.98 -3.16
CA GLU A 262 -26.90 -15.09 -4.07
C GLU A 262 -25.39 -15.15 -3.83
N TYR A 263 -24.66 -15.76 -4.76
CA TYR A 263 -23.23 -15.54 -4.91
C TYR A 263 -23.01 -14.24 -5.67
N SER A 264 -22.30 -13.30 -5.05
CA SER A 264 -21.97 -12.01 -5.65
C SER A 264 -20.47 -11.78 -5.68
N ALA A 265 -20.00 -11.01 -6.67
CA ALA A 265 -18.64 -10.51 -6.65
C ALA A 265 -18.49 -9.50 -5.51
N ALA A 266 -17.39 -9.58 -4.77
CA ALA A 266 -17.08 -8.72 -3.64
C ALA A 266 -15.77 -7.99 -3.87
N LEU A 267 -15.74 -6.72 -3.46
CA LEU A 267 -14.58 -5.86 -3.53
C LEU A 267 -14.35 -5.26 -2.14
N ASN A 268 -13.10 -5.25 -1.69
CA ASN A 268 -12.70 -4.72 -0.39
C ASN A 268 -11.52 -3.76 -0.59
N LEU A 269 -11.72 -2.48 -0.28
CA LEU A 269 -10.64 -1.49 -0.30
C LEU A 269 -10.29 -1.11 1.14
N SER A 270 -9.00 -1.14 1.45
CA SER A 270 -8.49 -0.78 2.76
C SER A 270 -7.38 0.24 2.61
N VAL A 271 -7.61 1.44 3.13
CA VAL A 271 -6.53 2.41 3.40
C VAL A 271 -6.43 2.56 4.91
N SER A 272 -5.39 1.98 5.49
CA SER A 272 -5.24 1.94 6.94
C SER A 272 -4.02 2.68 7.42
N VAL A 273 -4.15 3.29 8.60
CA VAL A 273 -3.02 3.81 9.39
C VAL A 273 -2.89 2.91 10.61
N GLY A 274 -1.68 2.44 10.87
CA GLY A 274 -1.38 1.53 11.96
C GLY A 274 -0.18 1.95 12.78
N TYR A 275 -0.24 1.63 14.07
CA TYR A 275 0.83 1.79 15.04
C TYR A 275 1.49 0.44 15.33
N ARG A 276 2.83 0.41 15.31
CA ARG A 276 3.63 -0.79 15.56
C ARG A 276 4.16 -0.85 16.99
N PHE A 277 4.10 -2.05 17.57
CA PHE A 277 4.63 -2.33 18.91
C PHE A 277 5.14 -3.76 19.08
#